data_AF-A0AAW9KRQ4-F1
#
_entry.id   AF-A0AAW9KRQ4-F1
#
_cell.length_a   1.000
_cell.length_b   1.000
_cell.length_c   1.000
_cell.angle_alpha   90.00
_cell.angle_beta   90.00
_cell.angle_gamma   90.00
#
_symmetry.space_group_name_H-M   'P 1'
#
loop_
_entity.id
_entity.type
_entity.pdbx_description
1 polymer ?
#
loop_
_entity_poly.entity_id
_entity_poly.type
_entity_poly.pdbx_seq_one_letter_code
_entity_poly.pdbx_strand_id
1 'polypeptide(L)'
;MIEGLEAAMHEMDLETKDLNHDEFGQQRLNKLVSAGLYWRYGETLPVQYSWHRYGIELGNAVKDSHLVRPHHPDELPSFTANVGAAQERAREVEEYYHYFKTDFNLGEMDLKEAVLADFHDLLEAFYRRYADEEYRALYLANVKLQRWLSQDAGELDASAVDLDDCFVLADIITELHGELFGTPSLREPESEFARYVETSQRFDNRYQNLKVITETAYDRAQRFTDLLEDIYRQLAETPDDEITGNPASLIESLNVFYHEYVWKQVTEIISIKTAGGRDYREIWEGALEELEWLDESFPDKMETHEEVAKEAGLVPSLHESPFDDEEMETIEATEELASIYEAQE
;
A
#
# COMPACT_ATOMS: atom_id res chain seq x y z
N MET A 1 2.45 23.89 14.17
CA MET A 1 2.26 23.36 12.79
C MET A 1 0.82 23.47 12.30
N ILE A 2 -0.16 22.73 12.84
CA ILE A 2 -1.56 22.71 12.34
C ILE A 2 -2.17 24.11 12.25
N GLU A 3 -2.05 24.92 13.30
CA GLU A 3 -2.52 26.31 13.29
C GLU A 3 -1.89 27.15 12.17
N GLY A 4 -0.64 26.85 11.78
CA GLY A 4 0.03 27.49 10.65
C GLY A 4 -0.50 27.03 9.29
N LEU A 5 -0.79 25.73 9.14
CA LEU A 5 -1.47 25.16 7.97
C LEU A 5 -2.87 25.77 7.80
N GLU A 6 -3.66 25.80 8.88
CA GLU A 6 -5.01 26.39 8.88
C GLU A 6 -4.97 27.87 8.49
N ALA A 7 -4.01 28.63 9.03
CA ALA A 7 -3.83 30.03 8.66
C ALA A 7 -3.45 30.21 7.18
N ALA A 8 -2.59 29.34 6.64
CA ALA A 8 -2.19 29.37 5.23
C ALA A 8 -3.37 29.01 4.32
N MET A 9 -4.12 27.96 4.66
CA MET A 9 -5.34 27.58 3.96
C MET A 9 -6.36 28.71 3.93
N HIS A 10 -6.63 29.34 5.09
CA HIS A 10 -7.61 30.42 5.20
C HIS A 10 -7.28 31.59 4.27
N GLU A 11 -6.00 31.95 4.13
CA GLU A 11 -5.59 33.03 3.23
C GLU A 11 -5.67 32.64 1.74
N MET A 12 -5.58 31.34 1.41
CA MET A 12 -5.73 30.82 0.05
C MET A 12 -7.20 30.56 -0.34
N ASP A 13 -8.14 31.08 0.46
CA ASP A 13 -9.58 30.85 0.36
C ASP A 13 -9.96 29.36 0.44
N LEU A 14 -9.25 28.59 1.29
CA LEU A 14 -9.53 27.20 1.59
C LEU A 14 -10.11 27.06 3.01
N GLU A 15 -11.06 26.15 3.16
CA GLU A 15 -11.67 25.77 4.42
C GLU A 15 -11.34 24.31 4.76
N THR A 16 -11.48 23.92 6.02
CA THR A 16 -11.28 22.52 6.46
C THR A 16 -12.19 21.53 5.74
N LYS A 17 -13.37 21.97 5.28
CA LYS A 17 -14.27 21.13 4.47
C LYS A 17 -13.66 20.77 3.10
N ASP A 18 -12.77 21.61 2.58
CA ASP A 18 -12.13 21.38 1.28
C ASP A 18 -11.08 20.27 1.37
N LEU A 19 -10.58 19.94 2.57
CA LEU A 19 -9.81 18.72 2.76
C LEU A 19 -10.70 17.47 2.65
N ASN A 20 -11.97 17.57 3.05
CA ASN A 20 -12.93 16.45 3.10
C ASN A 20 -13.91 16.49 1.92
N HIS A 21 -13.45 16.91 0.75
CA HIS A 21 -14.27 16.89 -0.47
C HIS A 21 -14.45 15.47 -1.02
N ASP A 22 -13.58 14.55 -0.60
CA ASP A 22 -13.62 13.10 -0.81
C ASP A 22 -13.58 12.37 0.56
N GLU A 23 -13.58 11.03 0.53
CA GLU A 23 -13.46 10.21 1.73
C GLU A 23 -12.04 10.20 2.36
N PHE A 24 -11.05 10.79 1.70
CA PHE A 24 -9.64 10.72 2.05
C PHE A 24 -9.11 11.97 2.76
N GLY A 25 -10.00 12.87 3.21
CA GLY A 25 -9.57 14.14 3.80
C GLY A 25 -8.65 14.01 5.02
N GLN A 26 -8.81 12.93 5.79
CA GLN A 26 -7.91 12.64 6.91
C GLN A 26 -6.52 12.23 6.45
N GLN A 27 -6.42 11.39 5.43
CA GLN A 27 -5.16 10.93 4.85
C GLN A 27 -4.44 12.10 4.19
N ARG A 28 -5.19 12.98 3.50
CA ARG A 28 -4.68 14.23 2.94
C ARG A 28 -4.06 15.12 4.00
N LEU A 29 -4.78 15.37 5.11
CA LEU A 29 -4.23 16.11 6.23
C LEU A 29 -2.94 15.48 6.77
N ASN A 30 -2.92 14.15 6.92
CA ASN A 30 -1.73 13.42 7.38
C ASN A 30 -0.51 13.65 6.46
N LYS A 31 -0.70 13.67 5.14
CA LYS A 31 0.38 13.95 4.17
C LYS A 31 0.88 15.38 4.23
N LEU A 32 -0.02 16.36 4.36
CA LEU A 32 0.37 17.76 4.52
C LEU A 32 1.17 17.98 5.83
N VAL A 33 0.72 17.37 6.92
CA VAL A 33 1.39 17.37 8.22
C VAL A 33 2.77 16.72 8.12
N SER A 34 2.88 15.56 7.47
CA SER A 34 4.14 14.86 7.24
C SER A 34 5.12 15.73 6.45
N ALA A 35 4.67 16.38 5.37
CA ALA A 35 5.50 17.29 4.59
C ALA A 35 6.04 18.46 5.43
N GLY A 36 5.22 19.04 6.32
CA GLY A 36 5.66 20.07 7.26
C GLY A 36 6.75 19.58 8.22
N LEU A 37 6.61 18.36 8.74
CA LEU A 37 7.64 17.76 9.60
C LEU A 37 8.93 17.46 8.84
N TYR A 38 8.84 16.93 7.62
CA TYR A 38 10.01 16.71 6.76
C TYR A 38 10.73 18.03 6.44
N TRP A 39 10.00 19.10 6.18
CA TRP A 39 10.61 20.42 5.99
C TRP A 39 11.39 20.88 7.22
N ARG A 40 10.83 20.68 8.41
CA ARG A 40 11.44 21.17 9.66
C ARG A 40 12.63 20.32 10.11
N TYR A 41 12.55 19.01 9.96
CA TYR A 41 13.47 18.06 10.59
C TYR A 41 14.28 17.22 9.60
N GLY A 42 14.02 17.35 8.30
CA GLY A 42 14.64 16.53 7.27
C GLY A 42 14.09 15.10 7.26
N GLU A 43 14.88 14.17 6.73
CA GLU A 43 14.51 12.76 6.55
C GLU A 43 14.31 11.99 7.86
N THR A 44 14.90 12.47 8.96
CA THR A 44 14.69 11.89 10.29
C THR A 44 13.54 12.58 11.00
N LEU A 45 12.36 12.00 10.90
CA LEU A 45 11.19 12.48 11.64
C LEU A 45 11.42 12.29 13.15
N PRO A 46 11.32 13.36 13.97
CA PRO A 46 11.50 13.27 15.43
C PRO A 46 10.26 12.73 16.14
N VAL A 47 9.30 12.22 15.38
CA VAL A 47 8.00 11.75 15.82
C VAL A 47 7.89 10.26 15.54
N GLN A 48 7.03 9.60 16.30
CA GLN A 48 6.65 8.22 16.06
C GLN A 48 5.82 8.11 14.78
N TYR A 49 6.11 7.12 13.94
CA TYR A 49 5.36 6.83 12.73
C TYR A 49 5.42 5.34 12.39
N SER A 50 4.40 4.88 11.66
CA SER A 50 4.31 3.56 11.05
C SER A 50 3.78 3.70 9.62
N TRP A 51 3.88 2.64 8.83
CA TRP A 51 3.40 2.58 7.46
C TRP A 51 2.09 1.80 7.39
N HIS A 52 1.10 2.38 6.69
CA HIS A 52 -0.22 1.78 6.49
C HIS A 52 -0.65 1.87 5.02
N ARG A 53 -1.94 1.58 4.76
CA ARG A 53 -2.62 1.57 3.45
C ARG A 53 -2.15 2.69 2.51
N TYR A 54 -1.96 3.88 3.05
CA TYR A 54 -1.56 5.08 2.31
C TYR A 54 -0.22 5.65 2.76
N GLY A 55 0.73 4.80 3.15
CA GLY A 55 2.09 5.20 3.49
C GLY A 55 2.25 5.62 4.95
N ILE A 56 3.21 6.51 5.22
CA ILE A 56 3.52 7.00 6.57
C ILE A 56 2.27 7.59 7.24
N GLU A 57 1.98 7.16 8.47
CA GLU A 57 0.95 7.74 9.32
C GLU A 57 1.50 8.19 10.68
N LEU A 58 1.20 9.44 11.02
CA LEU A 58 1.56 10.09 12.26
C LEU A 58 0.43 9.89 13.30
N GLY A 59 0.42 8.77 14.02
CA GLY A 59 -0.63 8.52 15.02
C GLY A 59 -0.61 7.18 15.76
N ASN A 60 0.08 6.15 15.28
CA ASN A 60 -0.12 4.82 15.83
C ASN A 60 0.83 4.51 17.01
N ALA A 61 0.31 4.78 18.21
CA ALA A 61 0.52 3.94 19.36
C ALA A 61 -0.72 3.04 19.55
N VAL A 62 -0.59 1.76 19.15
CA VAL A 62 -1.36 0.58 19.65
C VAL A 62 -2.74 0.22 19.03
N LYS A 63 -2.81 -1.07 18.64
CA LYS A 63 -3.90 -2.07 18.42
C LYS A 63 -5.21 -1.74 17.72
N ASP A 64 -5.58 -0.49 17.46
CA ASP A 64 -6.81 -0.21 16.70
C ASP A 64 -6.67 1.09 15.89
N SER A 65 -6.19 0.94 14.66
CA SER A 65 -5.89 2.04 13.71
C SER A 65 -7.11 2.89 13.32
N HIS A 66 -8.33 2.46 13.70
CA HIS A 66 -9.58 3.20 13.50
C HIS A 66 -9.90 4.18 14.63
N LEU A 67 -9.25 4.09 15.79
CA LEU A 67 -9.59 4.87 17.00
C LEU A 67 -8.59 5.97 17.36
N VAL A 68 -7.39 5.97 16.78
CA VAL A 68 -6.32 6.90 17.16
C VAL A 68 -5.60 7.40 15.93
N ARG A 69 -6.29 8.25 15.19
CA ARG A 69 -5.70 9.13 14.18
C ARG A 69 -5.80 10.56 14.75
N PRO A 70 -5.00 11.54 14.32
CA PRO A 70 -5.18 12.90 14.85
C PRO A 70 -6.61 13.38 14.53
N HIS A 71 -7.45 13.46 15.56
CA HIS A 71 -8.79 14.04 15.49
C HIS A 71 -8.76 15.48 16.01
N HIS A 72 -7.74 15.84 16.81
CA HIS A 72 -7.57 17.17 17.38
C HIS A 72 -6.10 17.48 17.77
N PRO A 73 -5.66 18.77 17.81
CA PRO A 73 -4.34 19.23 18.24
C PRO A 73 -3.77 18.69 19.56
N ASP A 74 -4.61 18.16 20.45
CA ASP A 74 -4.22 17.70 21.79
C ASP A 74 -3.79 16.22 21.82
N GLU A 75 -3.91 15.51 20.70
CA GLU A 75 -3.59 14.07 20.56
C GLU A 75 -2.18 13.82 20.01
N LEU A 76 -1.47 14.89 19.61
CA LEU A 76 -0.06 14.80 19.28
C LEU A 76 0.77 14.71 20.58
N PRO A 77 1.82 13.87 20.65
CA PRO A 77 2.62 13.72 21.85
C PRO A 77 3.17 15.08 22.30
N SER A 78 2.86 15.45 23.55
CA SER A 78 3.29 16.69 24.18
C SER A 78 4.80 16.73 24.30
N PHE A 79 5.43 17.62 23.54
CA PHE A 79 6.83 18.01 23.75
C PHE A 79 6.86 18.99 24.93
N THR A 80 7.24 18.52 26.10
CA THR A 80 7.32 19.38 27.29
C THR A 80 8.50 20.35 27.18
N ALA A 81 8.19 21.66 27.19
CA ALA A 81 9.08 22.69 27.71
C ALA A 81 8.27 23.80 28.40
N ASN A 82 8.66 24.13 29.63
CA ASN A 82 8.01 25.08 30.54
C ASN A 82 8.29 26.56 30.18
N VAL A 83 7.28 27.42 30.42
CA VAL A 83 7.34 28.86 30.75
C VAL A 83 8.29 29.74 29.91
N GLY A 84 8.20 29.61 28.59
CA GLY A 84 8.46 30.64 27.56
C GLY A 84 7.46 30.52 26.38
N ALA A 85 6.50 29.61 26.53
CA ALA A 85 5.87 28.86 25.45
C ALA A 85 4.95 29.67 24.54
N ALA A 86 4.40 30.80 24.97
CA ALA A 86 3.46 31.55 24.14
C ALA A 86 4.16 32.24 22.96
N GLN A 87 5.32 32.85 23.20
CA GLN A 87 6.06 33.57 22.16
C GLN A 87 6.79 32.61 21.21
N GLU A 88 7.28 31.48 21.75
CA GLU A 88 7.93 30.43 20.97
C GLU A 88 6.92 29.65 20.11
N ARG A 89 5.74 29.34 20.66
CA ARG A 89 4.61 28.77 19.90
C ARG A 89 4.10 29.73 18.82
N ALA A 90 3.93 31.02 19.13
CA ALA A 90 3.50 32.01 18.14
C ALA A 90 4.48 32.12 16.97
N ARG A 91 5.80 32.08 17.25
CA ARG A 91 6.83 32.06 16.23
C ARG A 91 6.79 30.76 15.41
N GLU A 92 6.58 29.62 16.05
CA GLU A 92 6.45 28.33 15.35
C GLU A 92 5.23 28.31 14.41
N VAL A 93 4.09 28.86 14.85
CA VAL A 93 2.89 29.00 14.01
C VAL A 93 3.18 29.86 12.78
N GLU A 94 3.86 30.99 12.96
CA GLU A 94 4.26 31.89 11.87
C GLU A 94 5.24 31.21 10.89
N GLU A 95 6.22 30.45 11.39
CA GLU A 95 7.18 29.70 10.57
C GLU A 95 6.46 28.64 9.70
N TYR A 96 5.53 27.86 10.27
CA TYR A 96 4.77 26.87 9.49
C TYR A 96 3.77 27.52 8.53
N TYR A 97 3.14 28.63 8.91
CA TYR A 97 2.29 29.40 8.02
C TYR A 97 3.05 29.86 6.78
N HIS A 98 4.25 30.43 6.95
CA HIS A 98 5.08 30.87 5.82
C HIS A 98 5.52 29.70 4.95
N TYR A 99 5.93 28.58 5.56
CA TYR A 99 6.24 27.36 4.85
C TYR A 99 5.07 26.92 3.97
N PHE A 100 3.89 26.66 4.56
CA PHE A 100 2.73 26.15 3.84
C PHE A 100 2.22 27.10 2.76
N LYS A 101 2.36 28.40 2.98
CA LYS A 101 1.91 29.42 2.02
C LYS A 101 2.85 29.62 0.84
N THR A 102 4.17 29.56 1.08
CA THR A 102 5.16 30.09 0.13
C THR A 102 6.17 29.04 -0.33
N ASP A 103 6.60 28.18 0.59
CA ASP A 103 7.71 27.25 0.34
C ASP A 103 7.24 25.81 0.08
N PHE A 104 6.02 25.48 0.49
CA PHE A 104 5.43 24.15 0.31
C PHE A 104 5.30 23.83 -1.18
N ASN A 105 5.84 22.67 -1.56
CA ASN A 105 5.61 22.05 -2.86
C ASN A 105 5.66 20.53 -2.72
N LEU A 106 4.77 19.86 -3.45
CA LEU A 106 4.83 18.43 -3.72
C LEU A 106 5.12 18.24 -5.21
N GLY A 107 6.40 18.33 -5.57
CA GLY A 107 6.81 18.41 -6.96
C GLY A 107 6.41 19.76 -7.55
N GLU A 108 5.36 19.78 -8.38
CA GLU A 108 4.80 21.00 -8.97
C GLU A 108 3.56 21.52 -8.23
N MET A 109 2.97 20.73 -7.33
CA MET A 109 1.74 21.11 -6.62
C MET A 109 2.02 22.06 -5.46
N ASP A 110 1.37 23.21 -5.44
CA ASP A 110 1.28 24.09 -4.27
C ASP A 110 0.27 23.58 -3.22
N LEU A 111 0.10 24.29 -2.10
CA LEU A 111 -0.83 23.89 -1.04
C LEU A 111 -2.27 23.78 -1.54
N LYS A 112 -2.72 24.72 -2.38
CA LYS A 112 -4.09 24.75 -2.86
C LYS A 112 -4.36 23.60 -3.82
N GLU A 113 -3.42 23.35 -4.72
CA GLU A 113 -3.45 22.21 -5.62
C GLU A 113 -3.44 20.90 -4.83
N ALA A 114 -2.56 20.76 -3.83
CA ALA A 114 -2.50 19.57 -2.99
C ALA A 114 -3.78 19.33 -2.15
N VAL A 115 -4.47 20.39 -1.71
CA VAL A 115 -5.74 20.26 -0.98
C VAL A 115 -6.88 19.79 -1.89
N LEU A 116 -6.89 20.18 -3.17
CA LEU A 116 -7.98 19.95 -4.11
C LEU A 116 -7.72 18.83 -5.15
N ALA A 117 -6.50 18.32 -5.23
CA ALA A 117 -6.12 17.26 -6.17
C ALA A 117 -6.88 15.97 -5.93
N ASP A 118 -6.97 15.10 -6.94
CA ASP A 118 -7.32 13.69 -6.70
C ASP A 118 -6.39 13.07 -5.64
N PHE A 119 -6.92 12.19 -4.80
CA PHE A 119 -6.14 11.65 -3.70
C PHE A 119 -4.94 10.81 -4.17
N HIS A 120 -5.07 10.06 -5.27
CA HIS A 120 -3.95 9.28 -5.81
C HIS A 120 -2.89 10.17 -6.44
N ASP A 121 -3.28 11.30 -7.06
CA ASP A 121 -2.33 12.30 -7.55
C ASP A 121 -1.51 12.91 -6.41
N LEU A 122 -2.17 13.23 -5.29
CA LEU A 122 -1.51 13.69 -4.07
C LEU A 122 -0.54 12.64 -3.53
N LEU A 123 -0.97 11.37 -3.43
CA LEU A 123 -0.12 10.28 -2.95
C LEU A 123 1.12 10.09 -3.84
N GLU A 124 0.93 10.11 -5.15
CA GLU A 124 2.03 9.99 -6.11
C GLU A 124 3.06 11.12 -5.91
N ALA A 125 2.59 12.38 -5.85
CA ALA A 125 3.44 13.54 -5.62
C ALA A 125 4.16 13.47 -4.26
N PHE A 126 3.45 13.01 -3.23
CA PHE A 126 4.02 12.81 -1.90
C PHE A 126 5.12 11.75 -1.90
N TYR A 127 4.88 10.56 -2.47
CA TYR A 127 5.86 9.48 -2.47
C TYR A 127 7.09 9.81 -3.32
N ARG A 128 6.93 10.47 -4.47
CA ARG A 128 8.07 10.95 -5.27
C ARG A 128 9.00 11.85 -4.47
N ARG A 129 8.45 12.63 -3.53
CA ARG A 129 9.21 13.61 -2.75
C ARG A 129 9.75 13.06 -1.44
N TYR A 130 8.95 12.29 -0.71
CA TYR A 130 9.18 11.97 0.69
C TYR A 130 9.24 10.48 1.02
N ALA A 131 8.83 9.59 0.12
CA ALA A 131 9.02 8.16 0.38
C ALA A 131 10.52 7.85 0.40
N ASP A 132 10.89 7.01 1.38
CA ASP A 132 12.24 6.44 1.49
C ASP A 132 12.67 5.85 0.16
N GLU A 133 13.92 6.10 -0.24
CA GLU A 133 14.44 5.71 -1.55
C GLU A 133 14.23 4.21 -1.84
N GLU A 134 14.38 3.38 -0.81
CA GLU A 134 14.18 1.94 -0.89
C GLU A 134 12.75 1.53 -1.27
N TYR A 135 11.72 2.19 -0.72
CA TYR A 135 10.32 1.81 -0.92
C TYR A 135 9.60 2.68 -1.94
N ARG A 136 10.23 3.75 -2.44
CA ARG A 136 9.57 4.75 -3.29
C ARG A 136 8.95 4.13 -4.54
N ALA A 137 9.70 3.33 -5.28
CA ALA A 137 9.21 2.73 -6.52
C ALA A 137 8.04 1.77 -6.24
N LEU A 138 8.16 0.95 -5.19
CA LEU A 138 7.09 0.09 -4.70
C LEU A 138 5.80 0.85 -4.34
N TYR A 139 5.90 1.95 -3.59
CA TYR A 139 4.73 2.77 -3.25
C TYR A 139 4.09 3.41 -4.49
N LEU A 140 4.89 3.84 -5.46
CA LEU A 140 4.39 4.41 -6.73
C LEU A 140 3.70 3.36 -7.60
N ALA A 141 4.25 2.15 -7.69
CA ALA A 141 3.61 1.03 -8.38
C ALA A 141 2.27 0.66 -7.70
N ASN A 142 2.25 0.61 -6.36
CA ASN A 142 1.03 0.38 -5.59
C ASN A 142 -0.02 1.49 -5.84
N VAL A 143 0.34 2.77 -5.94
CA VAL A 143 -0.63 3.85 -6.24
C VAL A 143 -1.37 3.60 -7.55
N LYS A 144 -0.70 3.04 -8.57
CA LYS A 144 -1.34 2.70 -9.85
C LYS A 144 -2.42 1.63 -9.67
N LEU A 145 -2.13 0.57 -8.92
CA LEU A 145 -3.11 -0.48 -8.64
C LEU A 145 -4.25 0.02 -7.74
N GLN A 146 -3.95 0.83 -6.72
CA GLN A 146 -4.97 1.46 -5.87
C GLN A 146 -5.93 2.33 -6.69
N ARG A 147 -5.38 3.12 -7.63
CA ARG A 147 -6.18 3.95 -8.53
C ARG A 147 -7.07 3.09 -9.42
N TRP A 148 -6.52 2.03 -10.01
CA TRP A 148 -7.30 1.07 -10.83
C TRP A 148 -8.47 0.48 -10.05
N LEU A 149 -8.20 -0.12 -8.89
CA LEU A 149 -9.23 -0.74 -8.05
C LEU A 149 -10.28 0.26 -7.56
N SER A 150 -9.90 1.51 -7.29
CA SER A 150 -10.82 2.54 -6.80
C SER A 150 -11.69 3.13 -7.90
N GLN A 151 -11.23 3.15 -9.15
CA GLN A 151 -12.03 3.62 -10.30
C GLN A 151 -13.21 2.69 -10.58
N ASP A 152 -13.01 1.39 -10.42
CA ASP A 152 -14.00 0.36 -10.77
C ASP A 152 -14.82 -0.12 -9.55
N ALA A 153 -14.40 0.21 -8.34
CA ALA A 153 -15.11 -0.16 -7.11
C ALA A 153 -16.52 0.45 -7.07
N GLY A 154 -17.54 -0.42 -7.14
CA GLY A 154 -18.95 -0.05 -6.99
C GLY A 154 -19.59 0.59 -8.23
N GLU A 155 -18.80 0.95 -9.24
CA GLU A 155 -19.26 1.64 -10.46
C GLU A 155 -18.83 0.96 -11.77
N LEU A 156 -18.12 -0.17 -11.71
CA LEU A 156 -17.67 -0.92 -12.90
C LEU A 156 -18.83 -1.21 -13.88
N ASP A 157 -18.67 -0.74 -15.11
CA ASP A 157 -19.49 -1.14 -16.25
C ASP A 157 -18.82 -2.33 -16.95
N ALA A 158 -19.25 -3.54 -16.60
CA ALA A 158 -18.71 -4.79 -17.16
C ALA A 158 -18.72 -4.82 -18.69
N SER A 159 -19.73 -4.19 -19.32
CA SER A 159 -19.88 -4.15 -20.78
C SER A 159 -18.87 -3.26 -21.49
N ALA A 160 -18.20 -2.39 -20.72
CA ALA A 160 -17.19 -1.46 -21.22
C ALA A 160 -15.77 -2.00 -21.07
N VAL A 161 -15.58 -3.08 -20.30
CA VAL A 161 -14.25 -3.70 -20.11
C VAL A 161 -13.83 -4.40 -21.38
N ASP A 162 -12.64 -4.09 -21.88
CA ASP A 162 -12.08 -4.74 -23.06
C ASP A 162 -10.67 -5.30 -22.83
N LEU A 163 -10.08 -5.85 -23.90
CA LEU A 163 -8.74 -6.43 -23.85
C LEU A 163 -7.65 -5.37 -23.63
N ASP A 164 -7.85 -4.11 -24.03
CA ASP A 164 -6.89 -3.05 -23.76
C ASP A 164 -6.83 -2.75 -22.26
N ASP A 165 -7.97 -2.78 -21.55
CA ASP A 165 -8.00 -2.67 -20.09
C ASP A 165 -7.20 -3.80 -19.41
N CYS A 166 -7.32 -5.03 -19.92
CA CYS A 166 -6.57 -6.18 -19.43
C CYS A 166 -5.06 -6.00 -19.61
N PHE A 167 -4.61 -5.45 -20.74
CA PHE A 167 -3.19 -5.17 -20.96
C PHE A 167 -2.67 -4.08 -20.02
N VAL A 168 -3.46 -3.03 -19.79
CA VAL A 168 -3.08 -1.96 -18.84
C VAL A 168 -2.97 -2.51 -17.42
N LEU A 169 -3.93 -3.32 -16.99
CA LEU A 169 -3.90 -3.96 -15.68
C LEU A 169 -2.68 -4.89 -15.52
N ALA A 170 -2.40 -5.73 -16.53
CA ALA A 170 -1.25 -6.63 -16.52
C ALA A 170 0.09 -5.87 -16.42
N ASP A 171 0.21 -4.73 -17.10
CA ASP A 171 1.38 -3.85 -17.00
C ASP A 171 1.52 -3.28 -15.57
N ILE A 172 0.43 -2.81 -14.96
CA ILE A 172 0.41 -2.32 -13.57
C ILE A 172 0.83 -3.42 -12.59
N ILE A 173 0.28 -4.62 -12.74
CA ILE A 173 0.58 -5.77 -11.88
C ILE A 173 2.04 -6.21 -12.05
N THR A 174 2.53 -6.28 -13.29
CA THR A 174 3.92 -6.62 -13.59
C THR A 174 4.89 -5.63 -12.93
N GLU A 175 4.59 -4.33 -13.01
CA GLU A 175 5.40 -3.30 -12.32
C GLU A 175 5.38 -3.50 -10.81
N LEU A 176 4.20 -3.69 -10.21
CA LEU A 176 4.06 -3.93 -8.77
C LEU A 176 4.83 -5.17 -8.31
N HIS A 177 4.69 -6.29 -9.01
CA HIS A 177 5.43 -7.53 -8.72
C HIS A 177 6.93 -7.34 -8.88
N GLY A 178 7.37 -6.61 -9.90
CA GLY A 178 8.76 -6.25 -10.13
C GLY A 178 9.35 -5.52 -8.92
N GLU A 179 8.62 -4.55 -8.36
CA GLU A 179 9.06 -3.78 -7.19
C GLU A 179 8.95 -4.57 -5.88
N LEU A 180 7.88 -5.36 -5.68
CA LEU A 180 7.73 -6.25 -4.53
C LEU A 180 8.86 -7.26 -4.45
N PHE A 181 9.17 -7.91 -5.57
CA PHE A 181 10.31 -8.80 -5.67
C PHE A 181 11.60 -7.99 -5.53
N GLY A 182 11.77 -6.89 -6.25
CA GLY A 182 12.99 -6.11 -6.30
C GLY A 182 13.45 -5.51 -4.97
N THR A 183 12.54 -5.27 -4.03
CA THR A 183 12.81 -4.62 -2.74
C THR A 183 13.54 -5.58 -1.78
N PRO A 184 14.86 -5.42 -1.52
CA PRO A 184 15.65 -6.42 -0.79
C PRO A 184 15.20 -6.62 0.65
N SER A 185 14.80 -5.53 1.32
CA SER A 185 14.31 -5.60 2.68
C SER A 185 13.07 -6.48 2.80
N LEU A 186 12.13 -6.49 1.85
CA LEU A 186 10.95 -7.36 1.94
C LEU A 186 11.29 -8.86 1.95
N ARG A 187 12.47 -9.25 1.45
CA ARG A 187 12.91 -10.65 1.40
C ARG A 187 13.70 -11.11 2.61
N GLU A 188 14.45 -10.19 3.22
CA GLU A 188 15.33 -10.51 4.34
C GLU A 188 14.95 -9.66 5.56
N PRO A 189 14.46 -10.26 6.66
CA PRO A 189 14.43 -9.55 7.92
C PRO A 189 15.89 -9.34 8.39
N GLU A 190 16.50 -8.21 7.99
CA GLU A 190 17.91 -7.89 8.26
C GLU A 190 18.28 -7.85 9.77
N SER A 191 19.59 -7.98 9.98
CA SER A 191 20.35 -8.42 11.16
C SER A 191 20.23 -7.67 12.50
N GLU A 192 19.61 -6.48 12.60
CA GLU A 192 19.48 -5.81 13.92
C GLU A 192 18.57 -6.60 14.87
N PHE A 193 17.62 -7.32 14.30
CA PHE A 193 16.73 -8.25 14.99
C PHE A 193 17.48 -9.49 15.51
N ALA A 194 18.38 -10.09 14.72
CA ALA A 194 19.19 -11.23 15.14
C ALA A 194 20.02 -10.90 16.39
N ARG A 195 20.49 -9.64 16.49
CA ARG A 195 21.20 -9.12 17.67
C ARG A 195 20.34 -8.95 18.91
N TYR A 196 19.04 -8.72 18.76
CA TYR A 196 18.12 -8.49 19.89
C TYR A 196 17.46 -9.81 20.38
N VAL A 197 17.18 -10.74 19.46
CA VAL A 197 16.56 -12.04 19.74
C VAL A 197 17.46 -13.05 20.41
N GLU A 198 18.78 -12.97 20.20
CA GLU A 198 19.77 -13.78 20.94
C GLU A 198 19.63 -13.68 22.48
N THR A 199 18.95 -12.65 22.99
CA THR A 199 18.77 -12.43 24.43
C THR A 199 17.52 -13.08 25.05
N SER A 200 16.60 -13.71 24.29
CA SER A 200 15.37 -14.28 24.89
C SER A 200 14.71 -15.42 24.07
N GLN A 201 14.63 -16.63 24.64
CA GLN A 201 14.03 -17.85 24.05
C GLN A 201 12.58 -17.72 23.53
N ARG A 202 11.78 -16.75 24.01
CA ARG A 202 10.42 -16.50 23.49
C ARG A 202 10.42 -15.85 22.10
N PHE A 203 11.51 -15.20 21.72
CA PHE A 203 11.60 -14.47 20.45
C PHE A 203 12.04 -15.35 19.27
N ASP A 204 12.69 -16.49 19.53
CA ASP A 204 13.11 -17.41 18.46
C ASP A 204 11.90 -17.91 17.64
N ASN A 205 10.79 -18.30 18.28
CA ASN A 205 9.60 -18.78 17.56
C ASN A 205 8.92 -17.68 16.74
N ARG A 206 8.77 -16.47 17.32
CA ARG A 206 8.15 -15.34 16.63
C ARG A 206 8.98 -14.87 15.43
N TYR A 207 10.31 -14.97 15.52
CA TYR A 207 11.17 -14.67 14.38
C TYR A 207 11.03 -15.65 13.23
N GLN A 208 11.02 -16.95 13.53
CA GLN A 208 10.83 -17.98 12.50
C GLN A 208 9.49 -17.77 11.80
N ASN A 209 8.44 -17.44 12.56
CA ASN A 209 7.15 -17.07 12.00
C ASN A 209 7.25 -15.84 11.09
N LEU A 210 7.89 -14.75 11.54
CA LEU A 210 8.06 -13.54 10.73
C LEU A 210 8.79 -13.81 9.41
N LYS A 211 9.82 -14.66 9.42
CA LYS A 211 10.52 -15.07 8.20
C LYS A 211 9.58 -15.79 7.23
N VAL A 212 8.78 -16.74 7.72
CA VAL A 212 7.80 -17.45 6.88
C VAL A 212 6.72 -16.50 6.36
N ILE A 213 6.24 -15.57 7.20
CA ILE A 213 5.22 -14.58 6.81
C ILE A 213 5.76 -13.64 5.72
N THR A 214 7.01 -13.16 5.86
CA THR A 214 7.64 -12.31 4.84
C THR A 214 7.88 -13.05 3.52
N GLU A 215 8.30 -14.32 3.58
CA GLU A 215 8.48 -15.17 2.40
C GLU A 215 7.15 -15.43 1.66
N THR A 216 6.03 -15.52 2.38
CA THR A 216 4.71 -15.81 1.79
C THR A 216 3.89 -14.57 1.41
N ALA A 217 4.27 -13.36 1.84
CA ALA A 217 3.56 -12.13 1.49
C ALA A 217 3.55 -11.87 -0.03
N TYR A 218 4.63 -12.22 -0.72
CA TYR A 218 4.69 -12.13 -2.18
C TYR A 218 3.71 -13.12 -2.84
N ASP A 219 3.73 -14.39 -2.44
CA ASP A 219 2.83 -15.42 -2.99
C ASP A 219 1.35 -15.03 -2.81
N ARG A 220 1.04 -14.34 -1.71
CA ARG A 220 -0.31 -13.80 -1.43
C ARG A 220 -0.69 -12.63 -2.33
N ALA A 221 0.23 -11.69 -2.54
CA ALA A 221 0.02 -10.59 -3.49
C ALA A 221 -0.15 -11.11 -4.92
N GLN A 222 0.65 -12.12 -5.30
CA GLN A 222 0.52 -12.79 -6.58
C GLN A 222 -0.84 -13.50 -6.70
N ARG A 223 -1.23 -14.32 -5.72
CA ARG A 223 -2.53 -15.00 -5.74
C ARG A 223 -3.71 -14.04 -5.87
N PHE A 224 -3.65 -12.87 -5.21
CA PHE A 224 -4.65 -11.82 -5.36
C PHE A 224 -4.69 -11.22 -6.76
N THR A 225 -3.52 -10.87 -7.31
CA THR A 225 -3.43 -10.23 -8.63
C THR A 225 -3.76 -11.21 -9.75
N ASP A 226 -3.40 -12.48 -9.63
CA ASP A 226 -3.81 -13.55 -10.55
C ASP A 226 -5.34 -13.64 -10.63
N LEU A 227 -6.03 -13.63 -9.47
CA LEU A 227 -7.50 -13.58 -9.43
C LEU A 227 -8.04 -12.32 -10.11
N LEU A 228 -7.41 -11.17 -9.87
CA LEU A 228 -7.83 -9.90 -10.46
C LEU A 228 -7.69 -9.94 -11.99
N GLU A 229 -6.56 -10.40 -12.52
CA GLU A 229 -6.36 -10.55 -13.96
C GLU A 229 -7.38 -11.51 -14.59
N ASP A 230 -7.66 -12.63 -13.94
CA ASP A 230 -8.64 -13.59 -14.42
C ASP A 230 -10.05 -12.99 -14.47
N ILE A 231 -10.44 -12.18 -13.47
CA ILE A 231 -11.72 -11.46 -13.46
C ILE A 231 -11.82 -10.49 -14.63
N TYR A 232 -10.82 -9.62 -14.84
CA TYR A 232 -10.86 -8.65 -15.93
C TYR A 232 -10.81 -9.34 -17.30
N ARG A 233 -10.03 -10.41 -17.44
CA ARG A 233 -9.99 -11.21 -18.67
C ARG A 233 -11.36 -11.80 -18.98
N GLN A 234 -12.03 -12.38 -17.98
CA GLN A 234 -13.36 -12.93 -18.18
C GLN A 234 -14.41 -11.87 -18.49
N LEU A 235 -14.31 -10.68 -17.88
CA LEU A 235 -15.17 -9.55 -18.22
C LEU A 235 -14.99 -9.10 -19.67
N ALA A 236 -13.75 -9.07 -20.18
CA ALA A 236 -13.46 -8.68 -21.55
C ALA A 236 -13.88 -9.73 -22.61
N GLU A 237 -13.89 -11.00 -22.25
CA GLU A 237 -14.11 -12.12 -23.18
C GLU A 237 -15.56 -12.67 -23.15
N THR A 238 -16.23 -12.56 -22.01
CA THR A 238 -17.55 -13.15 -21.78
C THR A 238 -18.66 -12.16 -22.14
N PRO A 239 -19.67 -12.56 -22.94
CA PRO A 239 -20.85 -11.74 -23.19
C PRO A 239 -21.58 -11.36 -21.88
N ASP A 240 -22.03 -10.11 -21.77
CA ASP A 240 -22.71 -9.59 -20.56
C ASP A 240 -23.88 -10.47 -20.06
N ASP A 241 -24.59 -11.15 -20.97
CA ASP A 241 -25.73 -11.98 -20.62
C ASP A 241 -25.36 -13.35 -20.03
N GLU A 242 -24.09 -13.72 -20.05
CA GLU A 242 -23.54 -14.93 -19.44
C GLU A 242 -22.96 -14.68 -18.04
N ILE A 243 -22.74 -13.42 -17.65
CA ILE A 243 -22.27 -13.03 -16.32
C ILE A 243 -23.44 -13.11 -15.33
N THR A 244 -23.34 -14.02 -14.35
CA THR A 244 -24.43 -14.31 -13.40
C THR A 244 -24.33 -13.51 -12.09
N GLY A 245 -23.24 -12.76 -11.89
CA GLY A 245 -22.95 -11.99 -10.67
C GLY A 245 -23.06 -10.47 -10.83
N ASN A 246 -22.60 -9.74 -9.81
CA ASN A 246 -22.39 -8.28 -9.88
C ASN A 246 -20.89 -7.98 -9.82
N PRO A 247 -20.22 -7.81 -10.97
CA PRO A 247 -18.79 -7.52 -11.04
C PRO A 247 -18.38 -6.29 -10.22
N ALA A 248 -19.17 -5.21 -10.24
CA ALA A 248 -18.86 -3.99 -9.50
C ALA A 248 -18.78 -4.21 -7.98
N SER A 249 -19.69 -5.02 -7.41
CA SER A 249 -19.64 -5.38 -5.99
C SER A 249 -18.48 -6.33 -5.65
N LEU A 250 -18.09 -7.21 -6.57
CA LEU A 250 -16.92 -8.06 -6.39
C LEU A 250 -15.63 -7.23 -6.40
N ILE A 251 -15.48 -6.32 -7.36
CA ILE A 251 -14.32 -5.41 -7.43
C ILE A 251 -14.27 -4.49 -6.21
N GLU A 252 -15.41 -3.98 -5.73
CA GLU A 252 -15.47 -3.21 -4.48
C GLU A 252 -14.96 -4.04 -3.28
N SER A 253 -15.39 -5.30 -3.17
CA SER A 253 -14.90 -6.22 -2.12
C SER A 253 -13.40 -6.50 -2.27
N LEU A 254 -12.92 -6.72 -3.50
CA LEU A 254 -11.50 -6.95 -3.79
C LEU A 254 -10.65 -5.71 -3.51
N ASN A 255 -11.16 -4.50 -3.75
CA ASN A 255 -10.50 -3.26 -3.37
C ASN A 255 -10.30 -3.21 -1.85
N VAL A 256 -11.36 -3.47 -1.06
CA VAL A 256 -11.24 -3.55 0.40
C VAL A 256 -10.25 -4.65 0.82
N PHE A 257 -10.34 -5.84 0.23
CA PHE A 257 -9.45 -6.95 0.56
C PHE A 257 -7.98 -6.65 0.23
N TYR A 258 -7.71 -6.03 -0.92
CA TYR A 258 -6.37 -5.60 -1.30
C TYR A 258 -5.76 -4.74 -0.20
N HIS A 259 -6.51 -3.76 0.27
CA HIS A 259 -5.99 -2.80 1.22
C HIS A 259 -5.91 -3.32 2.66
N GLU A 260 -6.85 -4.15 3.10
CA GLU A 260 -6.91 -4.66 4.47
C GLU A 260 -6.09 -5.93 4.67
N TYR A 261 -5.77 -6.67 3.60
CA TYR A 261 -5.05 -7.94 3.68
C TYR A 261 -3.77 -7.95 2.86
N VAL A 262 -3.85 -7.69 1.55
CA VAL A 262 -2.71 -7.87 0.63
C VAL A 262 -1.64 -6.81 0.87
N TRP A 263 -1.99 -5.54 0.67
CA TRP A 263 -1.10 -4.42 0.86
C TRP A 263 -0.75 -4.21 2.33
N LYS A 264 -1.69 -4.50 3.24
CA LYS A 264 -1.45 -4.38 4.68
C LYS A 264 -0.26 -5.21 5.13
N GLN A 265 -0.11 -6.45 4.65
CA GLN A 265 1.05 -7.29 4.94
C GLN A 265 2.36 -6.59 4.55
N VAL A 266 2.42 -6.01 3.35
CA VAL A 266 3.59 -5.26 2.88
C VAL A 266 3.90 -4.09 3.81
N THR A 267 2.87 -3.32 4.18
CA THR A 267 3.06 -2.13 5.03
C THR A 267 3.45 -2.47 6.47
N GLU A 268 2.98 -3.59 7.02
CA GLU A 268 3.41 -4.04 8.35
C GLU A 268 4.86 -4.57 8.33
N ILE A 269 5.30 -5.22 7.24
CA ILE A 269 6.71 -5.61 7.06
C ILE A 269 7.60 -4.37 7.00
N ILE A 270 7.20 -3.34 6.24
CA ILE A 270 7.93 -2.07 6.18
C ILE A 270 7.93 -1.40 7.56
N SER A 271 6.78 -1.35 8.25
CA SER A 271 6.67 -0.79 9.61
C SER A 271 7.62 -1.44 10.59
N ILE A 272 7.74 -2.77 10.60
CA ILE A 272 8.69 -3.50 11.44
C ILE A 272 10.14 -3.04 11.21
N LYS A 273 10.48 -2.72 9.96
CA LYS A 273 11.84 -2.35 9.54
C LYS A 273 12.18 -0.90 9.79
N THR A 274 11.20 -0.02 9.63
CA THR A 274 11.39 1.43 9.73
C THR A 274 10.88 2.00 11.05
N ALA A 275 10.39 1.16 11.98
CA ALA A 275 9.85 1.60 13.27
C ALA A 275 10.85 2.53 13.98
N GLY A 276 10.42 3.77 14.21
CA GLY A 276 11.24 4.81 14.81
C GLY A 276 10.52 5.52 15.96
N GLY A 277 11.25 6.35 16.69
CA GLY A 277 10.70 7.18 17.77
C GLY A 277 10.71 6.52 19.15
N ARG A 278 10.00 7.16 20.10
CA ARG A 278 10.07 6.82 21.53
C ARG A 278 9.46 5.45 21.84
N ASP A 279 8.32 5.14 21.23
CA ASP A 279 7.58 3.89 21.48
C ASP A 279 7.66 2.95 20.26
N TYR A 280 8.80 2.96 19.55
CA TYR A 280 9.08 2.11 18.39
C TYR A 280 8.82 0.61 18.64
N ARG A 281 8.97 0.17 19.90
CA ARG A 281 8.68 -1.21 20.32
C ARG A 281 7.19 -1.55 20.23
N GLU A 282 6.31 -0.61 20.55
CA GLU A 282 4.87 -0.83 20.49
C GLU A 282 4.39 -0.92 19.04
N ILE A 283 4.94 -0.10 18.13
CA ILE A 283 4.72 -0.24 16.69
C ILE A 283 5.17 -1.62 16.22
N TRP A 284 6.38 -2.01 16.62
CA TRP A 284 6.95 -3.29 16.21
C TRP A 284 6.11 -4.48 16.71
N GLU A 285 5.73 -4.49 17.99
CA GLU A 285 4.89 -5.56 18.57
C GLU A 285 3.50 -5.59 17.93
N GLY A 286 2.90 -4.41 17.68
CA GLY A 286 1.61 -4.30 17.00
C GLY A 286 1.64 -4.82 15.57
N ALA A 287 2.62 -4.38 14.78
CA ALA A 287 2.80 -4.83 13.39
C ALA A 287 3.04 -6.34 13.30
N LEU A 288 3.78 -6.92 14.26
CA LEU A 288 4.01 -8.35 14.31
C LEU A 288 2.73 -9.13 14.64
N GLU A 289 1.97 -8.69 15.65
CA GLU A 289 0.69 -9.33 15.98
C GLU A 289 -0.31 -9.22 14.82
N GLU A 290 -0.31 -8.10 14.11
CA GLU A 290 -1.13 -7.91 12.92
C GLU A 290 -0.70 -8.84 11.78
N LEU A 291 0.60 -9.00 11.54
CA LEU A 291 1.12 -9.96 10.56
C LEU A 291 0.76 -11.40 10.90
N GLU A 292 0.84 -11.80 12.17
CA GLU A 292 0.40 -13.13 12.62
C GLU A 292 -1.11 -13.33 12.34
N TRP A 293 -1.95 -12.33 12.62
CA TRP A 293 -3.37 -12.38 12.33
C TRP A 293 -3.69 -12.41 10.82
N LEU A 294 -2.99 -11.60 10.03
CA LEU A 294 -3.11 -11.58 8.58
C LEU A 294 -2.70 -12.92 7.96
N ASP A 295 -1.64 -13.54 8.48
CA ASP A 295 -1.16 -14.86 8.05
C ASP A 295 -2.23 -15.94 8.25
N GLU A 296 -2.85 -15.95 9.42
CA GLU A 296 -3.90 -16.91 9.77
C GLU A 296 -5.21 -16.68 9.01
N SER A 297 -5.58 -15.42 8.75
CA SER A 297 -6.89 -15.07 8.19
C SER A 297 -6.93 -14.93 6.68
N PHE A 298 -5.79 -14.69 6.02
CA PHE A 298 -5.71 -14.49 4.57
C PHE A 298 -6.30 -15.66 3.76
N PRO A 299 -5.95 -16.95 4.01
CA PRO A 299 -6.38 -18.05 3.15
C PRO A 299 -7.90 -18.17 3.03
N ASP A 300 -8.60 -18.13 4.17
CA ASP A 300 -10.06 -18.24 4.22
C ASP A 300 -10.76 -17.07 3.50
N LYS A 301 -10.20 -15.86 3.64
CA LYS A 301 -10.73 -14.66 2.99
C LYS A 301 -10.50 -14.68 1.48
N MET A 302 -9.33 -15.11 1.05
CA MET A 302 -9.01 -15.27 -0.37
C MET A 302 -9.91 -16.33 -1.01
N GLU A 303 -10.08 -17.49 -0.38
CA GLU A 303 -10.97 -18.56 -0.86
C GLU A 303 -12.41 -18.06 -1.03
N THR A 304 -12.91 -17.26 -0.09
CA THR A 304 -14.25 -16.64 -0.21
C THR A 304 -14.37 -15.79 -1.48
N HIS A 305 -13.34 -15.03 -1.85
CA HIS A 305 -13.38 -14.17 -3.04
C HIS A 305 -13.23 -14.98 -4.34
N GLU A 306 -12.41 -16.03 -4.33
CA GLU A 306 -12.29 -16.98 -5.45
C GLU A 306 -13.62 -17.72 -5.70
N GLU A 307 -14.30 -18.16 -4.64
CA GLU A 307 -15.61 -18.80 -4.73
C GLU A 307 -16.66 -17.86 -5.33
N VAL A 308 -16.73 -16.61 -4.85
CA VAL A 308 -17.67 -15.61 -5.38
C VAL A 308 -17.38 -15.30 -6.85
N ALA A 309 -16.11 -15.14 -7.22
CA ALA A 309 -15.71 -14.92 -8.61
C ALA A 309 -16.12 -16.11 -9.50
N LYS A 310 -15.92 -17.33 -9.01
CA LYS A 310 -16.29 -18.57 -9.70
C LYS A 310 -17.79 -18.73 -9.86
N GLU A 311 -18.58 -18.44 -8.83
CA GLU A 311 -20.05 -18.47 -8.90
C GLU A 311 -20.61 -17.44 -9.88
N ALA A 312 -19.89 -16.32 -10.07
CA ALA A 312 -20.22 -15.28 -11.02
C ALA A 312 -19.76 -15.58 -12.47
N GLY A 313 -19.03 -16.68 -12.70
CA GLY A 313 -18.44 -16.99 -14.00
C GLY A 313 -17.25 -16.09 -14.38
N LEU A 314 -16.64 -15.41 -13.41
CA LEU A 314 -15.57 -14.43 -13.60
C LEU A 314 -14.17 -15.03 -13.40
N VAL A 315 -14.06 -16.34 -13.35
CA VAL A 315 -12.76 -17.03 -13.42
C VAL A 315 -12.93 -18.23 -14.36
N PRO A 316 -11.86 -18.64 -15.05
CA PRO A 316 -11.92 -19.81 -15.91
C PRO A 316 -12.46 -21.03 -15.16
N SER A 317 -13.44 -21.72 -15.76
CA SER A 317 -13.76 -23.04 -15.30
C SER A 317 -12.52 -23.93 -15.52
N LEU A 318 -12.23 -24.87 -14.62
CA LEU A 318 -11.08 -25.80 -14.72
C LEU A 318 -11.02 -26.65 -16.02
N HIS A 319 -11.93 -26.41 -16.98
CA HIS A 319 -11.97 -26.99 -18.32
C HIS A 319 -11.67 -26.01 -19.47
N GLU A 320 -11.21 -24.79 -19.18
CA GLU A 320 -10.91 -23.78 -20.20
C GLU A 320 -9.50 -23.19 -20.03
N SER A 321 -8.54 -24.01 -19.58
CA SER A 321 -7.14 -23.75 -19.92
C SER A 321 -6.96 -24.12 -21.39
N PRO A 322 -6.57 -23.20 -22.29
CA PRO A 322 -6.20 -23.56 -23.67
C PRO A 322 -4.90 -24.36 -23.72
N PHE A 323 -4.26 -24.59 -22.57
CA PHE A 323 -3.19 -25.57 -22.40
C PHE A 323 -3.82 -26.88 -21.93
N ASP A 324 -4.57 -27.53 -22.81
CA ASP A 324 -4.84 -28.96 -22.68
C ASP A 324 -3.47 -29.66 -22.65
N ASP A 325 -3.28 -30.51 -21.64
CA ASP A 325 -2.07 -31.32 -21.38
C ASP A 325 -1.68 -32.28 -22.53
N GLU A 326 -2.29 -32.18 -23.71
CA GLU A 326 -2.00 -33.01 -24.90
C GLU A 326 -0.88 -32.45 -25.80
N GLU A 327 -0.41 -31.20 -25.63
CA GLU A 327 0.77 -30.68 -26.37
C GLU A 327 2.07 -30.62 -25.54
N MET A 328 2.03 -30.99 -24.26
CA MET A 328 3.24 -31.12 -23.42
C MET A 328 3.97 -32.47 -23.59
N GLU A 329 3.53 -33.32 -24.52
CA GLU A 329 4.18 -34.61 -24.85
C GLU A 329 5.07 -34.53 -26.12
N THR A 330 5.52 -33.34 -26.54
CA THR A 330 6.42 -33.20 -27.70
C THR A 330 7.71 -32.40 -27.48
N ILE A 331 8.07 -32.12 -26.21
CA ILE A 331 9.42 -31.61 -25.84
C ILE A 331 10.27 -32.69 -25.14
N GLU A 332 9.98 -33.96 -25.40
CA GLU A 332 10.94 -35.08 -25.17
C GLU A 332 11.63 -35.54 -26.46
N ALA A 333 11.47 -34.80 -27.57
CA ALA A 333 12.03 -35.16 -28.88
C ALA A 333 13.18 -34.26 -29.36
N THR A 334 13.85 -33.50 -28.47
CA THR A 334 15.06 -32.73 -28.83
C THR A 334 16.37 -33.33 -28.35
N GLU A 335 16.35 -34.42 -27.57
CA GLU A 335 17.58 -35.18 -27.26
C GLU A 335 18.03 -36.09 -28.42
N GLU A 336 17.14 -36.44 -29.35
CA GLU A 336 17.51 -37.27 -30.52
C GLU A 336 18.22 -36.44 -31.62
N LEU A 337 17.98 -35.12 -31.71
CA LEU A 337 18.64 -34.22 -32.65
C LEU A 337 20.07 -33.82 -32.23
N ALA A 338 20.39 -33.87 -30.93
CA ALA A 338 21.76 -33.69 -30.44
C ALA A 338 22.67 -34.88 -30.81
N SER A 339 22.11 -36.10 -30.84
CA SER A 339 22.86 -37.32 -31.19
C SER A 339 23.25 -37.43 -32.68
N ILE A 340 22.55 -36.70 -33.56
CA ILE A 340 22.82 -36.70 -35.00
C ILE A 340 23.95 -35.73 -35.37
N TYR A 341 24.19 -34.68 -34.57
CA TYR A 341 25.26 -33.70 -34.82
C TYR A 341 26.61 -34.08 -34.20
N GLU A 342 26.66 -34.94 -33.18
CA GLU A 342 27.93 -35.44 -32.61
C GLU A 342 28.53 -36.66 -33.36
N ALA A 343 27.85 -37.19 -34.38
CA ALA A 343 28.34 -38.31 -35.19
C ALA A 343 29.03 -37.89 -36.51
N GLN A 344 29.29 -36.60 -36.73
CA GLN A 344 29.95 -36.07 -37.95
C GLN A 344 31.23 -35.26 -37.72
N GLU A 345 31.81 -35.26 -36.51
CA GLU A 345 33.24 -34.96 -36.29
C GLU A 345 34.02 -36.26 -36.05
#